data_AF-A0A2P2MQT1-F1
#
_entry.id   AF-A0A2P2MQT1-F1
#
_cell.length_a   1.000
_cell.length_b   1.000
_cell.length_c   1.000
_cell.angle_alpha   90.00
_cell.angle_beta   90.00
_cell.angle_gamma   90.00
#
_symmetry.space_group_name_H-M   'P 1'
#
loop_
_entity.id
_entity.type
_entity.pdbx_description
1 polymer ?
#
loop_
_entity_poly.entity_id
_entity_poly.type
_entity_poly.pdbx_seq_one_letter_code
_entity_poly.pdbx_strand_id
1 'polypeptide(L)' 'MTYLNLSSNNIKGPLPIELSRIGNLDTLDISNNKISGSIPSSIGDLEHLLKL' A
#
# COMPACT_ATOMS: atom_id res chain seq x y z
N MET A 1 5.69 -13.60 -5.36
CA MET A 1 6.15 -12.28 -5.82
C MET A 1 5.00 -11.52 -6.46
N THR A 2 4.15 -10.91 -5.63
CA THR A 2 3.12 -9.96 -6.07
C THR A 2 3.61 -8.55 -5.78
N TYR A 3 3.85 -7.77 -6.83
CA TYR A 3 4.35 -6.41 -6.76
C TYR A 3 3.28 -5.45 -7.26
N LEU A 4 2.83 -4.53 -6.41
CA LEU A 4 1.88 -3.47 -6.78
C LEU A 4 2.61 -2.12 -6.81
N ASN A 5 2.83 -1.60 -8.01
CA ASN A 5 3.42 -0.28 -8.21
C ASN A 5 2.34 0.74 -8.55
N LEU A 6 2.14 1.68 -7.64
CA LEU A 6 1.30 2.86 -7.80
C LEU A 6 2.14 4.14 -7.77
N SER A 7 3.46 4.03 -7.81
CA SER A 7 4.38 5.15 -7.68
C SER A 7 4.20 6.17 -8.80
N SER A 8 4.57 7.42 -8.50
CA SER A 8 4.62 8.52 -9.48
C SER A 8 3.28 8.83 -10.13
N ASN A 9 2.22 8.83 -9.32
CA ASN A 9 0.86 9.21 -9.71
C ASN A 9 0.40 10.46 -8.94
N ASN A 10 -0.82 10.91 -9.24
CA ASN A 10 -1.49 11.99 -8.53
C ASN A 10 -2.51 11.47 -7.49
N ILE A 11 -2.30 10.28 -6.93
CA ILE A 11 -3.19 9.69 -5.92
C ILE A 11 -3.19 10.57 -4.67
N LYS A 12 -4.38 10.87 -4.15
CA LYS A 12 -4.62 11.78 -3.01
C LYS A 12 -5.49 11.10 -1.97
N GLY A 13 -5.44 11.60 -0.74
CA GLY A 13 -6.24 11.07 0.37
C GLY A 13 -5.54 9.92 1.10
N PRO A 14 -6.22 9.28 2.07
CA PRO A 14 -5.67 8.19 2.85
C PRO A 14 -5.55 6.89 2.04
N LEU A 15 -4.67 6.00 2.50
CA LEU A 15 -4.63 4.63 2.00
C LEU A 15 -5.92 3.91 2.39
N PRO A 16 -6.62 3.26 1.44
CA PRO A 16 -7.82 2.48 1.73
C PRO A 16 -7.48 1.24 2.57
N ILE A 17 -8.34 0.89 3.53
CA ILE A 17 -8.20 -0.30 4.37
C ILE A 17 -8.20 -1.58 3.52
N GLU A 18 -8.86 -1.54 2.37
CA GLU A 18 -9.03 -2.65 1.42
C GLU A 18 -7.72 -3.15 0.83
N LEU A 19 -6.64 -2.35 0.87
CA LEU A 19 -5.30 -2.80 0.45
C LEU A 19 -4.81 -4.01 1.27
N SER A 20 -5.25 -4.16 2.52
CA SER A 20 -4.90 -5.32 3.35
C SER A 20 -5.53 -6.63 2.85
N ARG A 21 -6.50 -6.57 1.94
CA ARG A 21 -7.16 -7.76 1.38
C ARG A 21 -6.33 -8.43 0.28
N ILE A 22 -5.24 -7.81 -0.15
CA ILE A 22 -4.31 -8.37 -1.12
C ILE A 22 -3.35 -9.32 -0.38
N GLY A 23 -3.86 -10.47 0.07
CA GLY A 23 -3.19 -11.34 1.04
C GLY A 23 -1.80 -11.85 0.64
N ASN A 24 -1.48 -11.88 -0.66
CA ASN A 24 -0.17 -12.33 -1.15
C ASN A 24 0.70 -11.15 -1.66
N LEU A 25 0.45 -9.92 -1.20
CA LEU A 25 1.21 -8.76 -1.62
C LEU A 25 2.60 -8.77 -0.99
N ASP A 26 3.65 -8.88 -1.81
CA ASP A 26 5.04 -8.90 -1.33
C ASP A 26 5.65 -7.50 -1.29
N THR A 27 5.20 -6.62 -2.16
CA THR A 27 5.69 -5.24 -2.21
C THR A 27 4.61 -4.30 -2.71
N LEU A 28 4.45 -3.19 -2.00
CA LEU A 28 3.61 -2.06 -2.37
C LEU A 28 4.53 -0.87 -2.59
N ASP A 29 4.48 -0.21 -3.75
CA ASP A 29 5.19 1.05 -3.97
C ASP A 29 4.17 2.15 -4.23
N ILE A 30 4.04 3.05 -3.26
CA ILE A 30 3.15 4.22 -3.32
C ILE A 30 3.92 5.53 -3.36
N SER A 31 5.24 5.48 -3.57
CA SER A 31 6.12 6.65 -3.57
C SER A 31 5.73 7.67 -4.64
N ASN A 32 6.13 8.93 -4.46
CA ASN A 32 5.82 10.01 -5.41
C ASN A 32 4.31 10.19 -5.68
N ASN A 33 3.47 10.05 -4.64
CA ASN A 33 2.06 10.40 -4.65
C ASN A 33 1.75 11.52 -3.63
N LYS A 34 0.48 11.94 -3.55
CA LYS A 34 -0.03 12.95 -2.61
C LYS A 34 -0.91 12.31 -1.54
N ILE A 35 -0.54 11.11 -1.11
CA ILE A 35 -1.23 10.35 -0.07
C ILE A 35 -1.11 11.11 1.27
N SER A 36 -2.20 11.15 2.03
CA SER A 36 -2.33 11.94 3.26
C SER A 36 -3.08 11.17 4.33
N GLY A 37 -2.80 11.42 5.61
CA GLY A 37 -3.40 10.65 6.72
C GLY A 37 -2.47 9.54 7.20
N SER A 38 -2.97 8.71 8.13
CA SER A 38 -2.19 7.60 8.70
C SER A 38 -2.18 6.38 7.79
N ILE A 39 -1.09 5.61 7.83
CA ILE A 39 -1.06 4.26 7.26
C ILE A 39 -2.04 3.39 8.07
N PRO A 40 -3.03 2.73 7.44
CA PRO A 40 -3.96 1.86 8.14
C PRO A 40 -3.22 0.73 8.84
N SER A 41 -3.58 0.42 10.08
CA SER A 41 -2.98 -0.70 10.83
C SER A 41 -3.17 -2.04 10.11
N SER A 42 -4.22 -2.17 9.28
CA SER A 42 -4.47 -3.36 8.46
C SER A 42 -3.38 -3.65 7.43
N ILE A 43 -2.58 -2.66 7.03
CA ILE A 43 -1.37 -2.91 6.21
C ILE A 43 -0.37 -3.79 6.97
N GLY A 44 -0.35 -3.70 8.31
CA GLY A 44 0.42 -4.60 9.17
C GLY A 44 -0.10 -6.05 9.20
N ASP A 45 -1.34 -6.29 8.77
CA ASP A 45 -1.92 -7.64 8.68
C ASP A 45 -1.50 -8.37 7.39
N LEU A 46 -0.81 -7.70 6.46
CA LEU A 46 -0.27 -8.31 5.25
C LEU A 46 0.97 -9.15 5.60
N GLU A 47 0.74 -10.42 5.93
CA GLU A 47 1.79 -11.37 6.35
C GLU A 47 2.96 -11.51 5.35
N HIS A 48 2.66 -11.28 4.07
CA HIS A 48 3.63 -11.41 2.99
C HIS A 48 4.29 -10.07 2.59
N LEU A 49 3.87 -8.92 3.14
CA LEU A 49 4.42 -7.63 2.73
C LEU A 49 5.84 -7.43 3.28
N LEU A 50 6.80 -7.40 2.38
CA LEU A 50 8.23 -7.23 2.71
C LEU A 50 8.70 -5.79 2.53
N LYS A 51 8.01 -5.02 1.68
CA LYS A 51 8.41 -3.66 1.32
C LYS A 51 7.20 -2.77 1.04
N LEU A 52 7.23 -1.57 1.60
CA LEU A 52 6.27 -0.48 1.43
C LEU A 52 6.96 0.79 0.92
#